data_AF-A0A946UGG3-F1
#
_entry.id   AF-A0A946UGG3-F1
#
_cell.length_a   1.000
_cell.length_b   1.000
_cell.length_c   1.000
_cell.angle_alpha   90.00
_cell.angle_beta   90.00
_cell.angle_gamma   90.00
#
_symmetry.space_group_name_H-M   'P 1'
#
loop_
_entity.id
_entity.type
_entity.pdbx_description
1 polymer ?
#
loop_
_entity_poly.entity_id
_entity_poly.type
_entity_poly.pdbx_seq_one_letter_code
_entity_poly.pdbx_strand_id
1 'polypeptide(L)'
;MRNHLIILLAVITALPALAQRPTDERGETGAAKTVIGQRNPALSDGAQALLAGDIEEGLRLTHLGLKAAFGKREEEAALSNLCAGYIMAEKYDDALVYCEMLITRNDKSWRAYNNRAVIYIKTKQWDKADADLKKGESLNPGAHTMKVARAMYMDAVHPVAPEIEIDDRKSKTNEPPQLL
;
A
#
# COMPACT_ATOMS: atom_id res chain seq x y z
N MET A 1 -4.03 -78.50 -63.49
CA MET A 1 -4.21 -77.97 -64.86
C MET A 1 -5.57 -77.27 -64.94
N ARG A 2 -5.64 -76.10 -65.60
CA ARG A 2 -6.75 -75.10 -65.70
C ARG A 2 -6.95 -74.32 -64.40
N ASN A 3 -6.44 -73.09 -64.21
CA ASN A 3 -6.26 -71.92 -65.08
C ASN A 3 -7.56 -71.47 -65.77
N HIS A 4 -8.38 -70.72 -65.04
CA HIS A 4 -9.38 -69.83 -65.61
C HIS A 4 -9.21 -68.42 -65.04
N LEU A 5 -8.59 -67.60 -65.88
CA LEU A 5 -8.54 -66.15 -65.86
C LEU A 5 -9.88 -65.63 -66.41
N ILE A 6 -10.66 -64.89 -65.62
CA ILE A 6 -11.78 -64.08 -66.12
C ILE A 6 -11.79 -62.71 -65.43
N ILE A 7 -11.21 -61.76 -66.15
CA ILE A 7 -11.73 -60.44 -66.54
C ILE A 7 -12.23 -59.48 -65.44
N LEU A 8 -11.55 -58.32 -65.43
CA LEU A 8 -11.86 -57.07 -64.75
C LEU A 8 -13.34 -56.66 -64.83
N LEU A 9 -13.88 -56.21 -63.69
CA LEU A 9 -14.79 -55.07 -63.69
C LEU A 9 -14.35 -54.09 -62.59
N ALA A 10 -13.71 -53.00 -63.01
CA ALA A 10 -13.39 -51.87 -62.16
C ALA A 10 -14.69 -51.10 -61.89
N VAL A 11 -15.17 -51.14 -60.64
CA VAL A 11 -16.16 -50.18 -60.16
C VAL A 11 -15.40 -49.19 -59.28
N ILE A 12 -15.05 -48.05 -59.88
CA ILE A 12 -14.47 -46.89 -59.20
C ILE A 12 -15.62 -46.24 -58.43
N THR A 13 -15.84 -46.65 -57.17
CA THR A 13 -16.66 -45.86 -56.25
C THR A 13 -15.79 -44.78 -55.63
N ALA A 14 -16.06 -43.54 -56.04
CA ALA A 14 -15.42 -42.34 -55.53
C ALA A 14 -15.51 -42.27 -53.99
N LEU A 15 -14.36 -42.19 -53.34
CA LEU A 15 -14.22 -41.76 -51.96
C LEU A 15 -14.53 -40.26 -51.87
N PRO A 16 -15.54 -39.80 -51.11
CA PRO A 16 -15.57 -38.40 -50.71
C PRO A 16 -14.52 -38.18 -49.64
N ALA A 17 -13.61 -37.27 -49.97
CA ALA A 17 -12.52 -36.80 -49.15
C ALA A 17 -13.02 -36.07 -47.89
N LEU A 18 -12.19 -36.19 -46.84
CA LEU A 18 -12.05 -35.32 -45.68
C LEU A 18 -13.31 -34.92 -44.91
N ALA A 19 -13.39 -35.51 -43.72
CA ALA A 19 -13.94 -34.90 -42.54
C ALA A 19 -13.51 -33.43 -42.40
N GLN A 20 -14.43 -32.52 -42.66
CA GLN A 20 -14.47 -31.21 -42.02
C GLN A 20 -15.59 -31.28 -40.98
N ARG A 21 -15.20 -31.55 -39.74
CA ARG A 21 -16.06 -31.30 -38.58
C ARG A 21 -16.41 -29.81 -38.61
N PRO A 22 -17.68 -29.40 -38.46
CA PRO A 22 -17.96 -28.01 -38.17
C PRO A 22 -17.31 -27.71 -36.81
N THR A 23 -16.23 -26.95 -36.84
CA THR A 23 -15.73 -26.25 -35.67
C THR A 23 -16.84 -25.32 -35.24
N ASP A 24 -17.50 -25.66 -34.14
CA ASP A 24 -18.41 -24.77 -33.43
C ASP A 24 -17.55 -23.66 -32.79
N GLU A 25 -17.04 -22.76 -33.64
CA GLU A 25 -16.45 -21.49 -33.24
C GLU A 25 -17.57 -20.48 -33.08
N ARG A 26 -18.33 -20.63 -32.00
CA ARG A 26 -18.89 -19.49 -31.28
C ARG A 26 -18.45 -19.57 -29.83
N GLY A 27 -17.13 -19.44 -29.68
CA GLY A 27 -16.49 -19.13 -28.42
C GLY A 27 -17.04 -17.81 -27.87
N GLU A 28 -17.61 -17.94 -26.68
CA GLU A 28 -17.71 -16.93 -25.64
C GLU A 28 -18.05 -15.51 -26.12
N THR A 29 -19.35 -15.27 -26.30
CA THR A 29 -19.93 -13.95 -26.05
C THR A 29 -19.36 -13.42 -24.74
N GLY A 30 -18.82 -12.20 -24.78
CA GLY A 30 -18.24 -11.44 -23.68
C GLY A 30 -19.07 -11.44 -22.40
N ALA A 31 -19.00 -12.54 -21.67
CA ALA A 31 -19.24 -12.56 -20.25
C ALA A 31 -18.02 -11.87 -19.66
N ALA A 32 -18.14 -10.57 -19.41
CA ALA A 32 -17.36 -9.94 -18.38
C ALA A 32 -17.47 -10.88 -17.16
N LYS A 33 -16.43 -11.68 -16.91
CA LYS A 33 -16.25 -12.36 -15.63
C LYS A 33 -16.18 -11.21 -14.65
N THR A 34 -17.32 -10.84 -14.11
CA THR A 34 -17.42 -10.10 -12.86
C THR A 34 -16.75 -11.04 -11.86
N VAL A 35 -15.43 -10.89 -11.73
CA VAL A 35 -14.67 -11.52 -10.66
C VAL A 35 -15.24 -10.86 -9.40
N ILE A 36 -16.19 -11.55 -8.77
CA ILE A 36 -16.76 -11.16 -7.48
C ILE A 36 -15.66 -11.44 -6.45
N GLY A 37 -14.70 -10.53 -6.37
CA GLY A 37 -13.53 -10.62 -5.51
C GLY A 37 -12.70 -9.36 -5.66
N GLN A 38 -12.02 -8.94 -4.60
CA GLN A 38 -11.06 -7.85 -4.71
C GLN A 38 -10.01 -8.23 -5.77
N ARG A 39 -9.72 -7.32 -6.71
CA ARG A 39 -8.80 -7.63 -7.81
C ARG A 39 -7.38 -7.95 -7.34
N ASN A 40 -7.03 -7.47 -6.14
CA ASN A 40 -5.74 -7.67 -5.51
C ASN A 40 -5.93 -8.00 -4.01
N PRO A 41 -6.28 -9.26 -3.67
CA PRO A 41 -6.56 -9.66 -2.30
C PRO A 41 -5.33 -9.52 -1.41
N ALA A 42 -4.15 -9.87 -1.91
CA ALA A 42 -2.90 -9.73 -1.16
C ALA A 42 -2.64 -8.28 -0.71
N LEU A 43 -2.90 -7.29 -1.56
CA LEU A 43 -2.75 -5.89 -1.16
C LEU A 43 -3.73 -5.48 -0.06
N SER A 44 -4.98 -5.94 -0.14
CA SER A 44 -5.98 -5.63 0.89
C SER A 44 -5.73 -6.37 2.19
N ASP A 45 -5.33 -7.63 2.13
CA ASP A 45 -5.02 -8.44 3.30
C ASP A 45 -3.75 -7.92 3.98
N GLY A 46 -2.75 -7.51 3.20
CA GLY A 46 -1.56 -6.83 3.71
C GLY A 46 -1.88 -5.51 4.42
N ALA A 47 -2.79 -4.70 3.85
CA ALA A 47 -3.27 -3.49 4.52
C ALA A 47 -3.99 -3.81 5.85
N GLN A 48 -4.82 -4.86 5.88
CA GLN A 48 -5.51 -5.28 7.10
C GLN A 48 -4.54 -5.79 8.17
N ALA A 49 -3.56 -6.60 7.78
CA ALA A 49 -2.53 -7.11 8.70
C ALA A 49 -1.69 -5.96 9.29
N LEU A 50 -1.28 -4.98 8.48
CA LEU A 50 -0.60 -3.78 9.00
C LEU A 50 -1.48 -3.01 9.99
N LEU A 51 -2.77 -2.81 9.70
CA LEU A 51 -3.70 -2.15 10.62
C LEU A 51 -3.92 -2.94 11.93
N ALA A 52 -3.84 -4.27 11.86
CA ALA A 52 -3.91 -5.15 13.03
C ALA A 52 -2.59 -5.20 13.83
N GLY A 53 -1.52 -4.57 13.34
CA GLY A 53 -0.20 -4.60 13.96
C GLY A 53 0.62 -5.86 13.64
N ASP A 54 0.13 -6.74 12.77
CA ASP A 54 0.92 -7.84 12.23
C ASP A 54 1.82 -7.32 11.10
N ILE A 55 2.94 -6.73 11.52
CA ILE A 55 3.86 -6.00 10.64
C ILE A 55 4.53 -6.96 9.64
N GLU A 56 4.92 -8.15 10.08
CA GLU A 56 5.62 -9.11 9.23
C GLU A 56 4.70 -9.62 8.10
N GLU A 57 3.50 -10.09 8.46
CA GLU A 57 2.55 -10.58 7.48
C GLU A 57 2.03 -9.44 6.59
N GLY A 58 1.79 -8.27 7.18
CA GLY A 58 1.38 -7.06 6.46
C GLY A 58 2.37 -6.64 5.39
N LEU A 59 3.67 -6.62 5.70
CA LEU A 59 4.72 -6.33 4.73
C LEU A 59 4.81 -7.43 3.66
N ARG A 60 4.77 -8.70 4.06
CA ARG A 60 4.85 -9.84 3.14
C ARG A 60 3.73 -9.81 2.10
N LEU A 61 2.49 -9.62 2.55
CA LEU A 61 1.31 -9.56 1.70
C LEU A 61 1.28 -8.29 0.84
N THR A 62 1.69 -7.14 1.38
CA THR A 62 1.76 -5.89 0.61
C THR A 62 2.79 -5.99 -0.52
N HIS A 63 3.94 -6.65 -0.32
CA HIS A 63 4.91 -6.93 -1.38
C HIS A 63 4.32 -7.83 -2.48
N LEU A 64 3.61 -8.88 -2.10
CA LEU A 64 2.90 -9.74 -3.06
C LEU A 64 1.85 -8.94 -3.84
N GLY A 65 1.11 -8.07 -3.13
CA GLY A 65 0.14 -7.16 -3.72
C GLY A 65 0.76 -6.17 -4.70
N LEU A 66 1.93 -5.59 -4.38
CA LEU A 66 2.68 -4.73 -5.29
C LEU A 66 3.09 -5.48 -6.56
N LYS A 67 3.60 -6.71 -6.43
CA LYS A 67 3.98 -7.54 -7.58
C LYS A 67 2.81 -7.89 -8.49
N ALA A 68 1.62 -8.06 -7.90
CA ALA A 68 0.38 -8.34 -8.62
C ALA A 68 -0.38 -7.07 -9.05
N ALA A 69 0.14 -5.88 -8.74
CA ALA A 69 -0.58 -4.63 -8.94
C ALA A 69 -0.91 -4.40 -10.42
N PHE A 70 -2.17 -4.07 -10.70
CA PHE A 70 -2.61 -3.70 -12.03
C PHE A 70 -2.97 -2.21 -12.09
N GLY A 71 -2.07 -1.45 -12.70
CA GLY A 71 -2.24 -0.02 -12.91
C GLY A 71 -1.91 0.86 -11.71
N LYS A 72 -1.87 2.17 -11.99
CA LYS A 72 -1.28 3.20 -11.13
C LYS A 72 -1.85 3.23 -9.70
N ARG A 73 -3.15 3.00 -9.53
CA ARG A 73 -3.81 3.09 -8.21
C ARG A 73 -3.34 1.99 -7.25
N GLU A 74 -3.21 0.75 -7.71
CA GLU A 74 -2.77 -0.35 -6.87
C GLU A 74 -1.27 -0.25 -6.57
N GLU A 75 -0.46 0.14 -7.56
CA GLU A 75 0.97 0.39 -7.36
C GLU A 75 1.19 1.48 -6.31
N GLU A 76 0.51 2.63 -6.42
CA GLU A 76 0.63 3.72 -5.45
C GLU A 76 0.17 3.32 -4.05
N ALA A 77 -0.93 2.58 -3.94
CA ALA A 77 -1.44 2.09 -2.66
C ALA A 77 -0.45 1.12 -2.00
N ALA A 78 0.13 0.19 -2.77
CA ALA A 78 1.11 -0.76 -2.26
C ALA A 78 2.40 -0.07 -1.82
N LEU A 79 2.93 0.89 -2.60
CA LEU A 79 4.10 1.68 -2.19
C LEU A 79 3.83 2.51 -0.93
N SER A 80 2.64 3.11 -0.83
CA SER A 80 2.23 3.87 0.36
C SER A 80 2.16 2.97 1.60
N ASN A 81 1.59 1.76 1.45
CA ASN A 81 1.46 0.79 2.53
C ASN A 81 2.81 0.21 2.96
N LEU A 82 3.71 -0.07 2.01
CA LEU A 82 5.08 -0.51 2.33
C LEU A 82 5.85 0.57 3.09
N CYS A 83 5.82 1.83 2.63
CA CYS A 83 6.48 2.90 3.38
C CYS A 83 5.93 2.99 4.82
N ALA A 84 4.61 2.94 5.00
CA ALA A 84 4.00 2.93 6.34
C ALA A 84 4.36 1.69 7.18
N GLY A 85 4.34 0.50 6.58
CA GLY A 85 4.67 -0.75 7.27
C GLY A 85 6.12 -0.81 7.73
N TYR A 86 7.07 -0.32 6.92
CA TYR A 86 8.47 -0.23 7.32
C TYR A 86 8.72 0.85 8.39
N ILE A 87 7.93 1.94 8.40
CA ILE A 87 7.93 2.91 9.53
C ILE A 87 7.49 2.21 10.83
N MET A 88 6.43 1.40 10.78
CA MET A 88 5.97 0.63 11.94
C MET A 88 7.00 -0.38 12.42
N ALA A 89 7.77 -0.96 11.49
CA ALA A 89 8.89 -1.86 11.79
C ALA A 89 10.15 -1.13 12.29
N GLU A 90 10.13 0.20 12.39
CA GLU A 90 11.30 1.06 12.67
C GLU A 90 12.47 0.88 11.69
N LYS A 91 12.20 0.35 10.49
CA LYS A 91 13.17 0.17 9.41
C LYS A 91 13.12 1.38 8.48
N TYR A 92 13.68 2.49 8.95
CA TYR A 92 13.54 3.79 8.30
C TYR A 92 14.20 3.88 6.91
N ASP A 93 15.34 3.22 6.71
CA ASP A 93 16.01 3.21 5.40
C ASP A 93 15.17 2.47 4.34
N ASP A 94 14.62 1.30 4.69
CA ASP A 94 13.70 0.57 3.82
C ASP A 94 12.43 1.39 3.52
N ALA A 95 11.88 2.06 4.53
CA ALA A 95 10.70 2.90 4.36
C ALA A 95 10.95 4.07 3.39
N LEU A 96 12.12 4.71 3.48
CA LEU A 96 12.50 5.81 2.59
C LEU A 96 12.46 5.39 1.12
N VAL A 97 12.97 4.20 0.79
CA VAL A 97 12.96 3.66 -0.58
C VAL A 97 11.54 3.67 -1.15
N TYR A 98 10.55 3.12 -0.43
CA TYR A 98 9.17 3.05 -0.92
C TYR A 98 8.48 4.41 -0.97
N CYS A 99 8.78 5.30 -0.03
CA CYS A 99 8.30 6.67 -0.07
C CYS A 99 8.85 7.45 -1.28
N GLU A 100 10.13 7.29 -1.60
CA GLU A 100 10.77 7.91 -2.77
C GLU A 100 10.21 7.34 -4.07
N MET A 101 10.07 6.01 -4.17
CA MET A 101 9.41 5.38 -5.31
C MET A 101 8.01 5.96 -5.53
N LEU A 102 7.21 6.12 -4.46
CA LEU A 102 5.87 6.70 -4.58
C LEU A 102 5.91 8.16 -5.03
N ILE A 103 6.84 8.97 -4.54
CA ILE A 103 7.02 10.37 -4.99
C ILE A 103 7.45 10.42 -6.46
N THR A 104 8.34 9.54 -6.90
CA THR A 104 8.75 9.44 -8.32
C THR A 104 7.58 9.07 -9.22
N ARG A 105 6.67 8.20 -8.76
CA ARG A 105 5.45 7.83 -9.51
C ARG A 105 4.37 8.91 -9.46
N ASN A 106 4.24 9.58 -8.32
CA ASN A 106 3.21 10.57 -8.03
C ASN A 106 3.72 11.63 -7.05
N ASP A 107 4.27 12.71 -7.61
CA ASP A 107 4.75 13.89 -6.89
C ASP A 107 3.63 14.72 -6.22
N LYS A 108 2.37 14.33 -6.41
CA LYS A 108 1.18 14.88 -5.74
C LYS A 108 0.64 13.95 -4.65
N SER A 109 1.36 12.87 -4.31
CA SER A 109 0.99 11.99 -3.22
C SER A 109 1.29 12.61 -1.86
N TRP A 110 0.32 13.30 -1.27
CA TRP A 110 0.44 13.85 0.08
C TRP A 110 0.79 12.76 1.12
N ARG A 111 0.35 11.50 0.90
CA ARG A 111 0.66 10.36 1.77
C ARG A 111 2.15 10.02 1.78
N ALA A 112 2.82 10.12 0.64
CA ALA A 112 4.26 9.86 0.55
C ALA A 112 5.06 10.90 1.35
N TYR A 113 4.71 12.18 1.19
CA TYR A 113 5.31 13.26 1.97
C TYR A 113 4.99 13.14 3.46
N ASN A 114 3.76 12.78 3.84
CA ASN A 114 3.42 12.49 5.24
C ASN A 114 4.32 11.42 5.85
N ASN A 115 4.42 10.27 5.17
CA ASN A 115 5.17 9.13 5.68
C ASN A 115 6.67 9.45 5.75
N ARG A 116 7.22 10.12 4.73
CA ARG A 116 8.62 10.54 4.73
C ARG A 116 8.93 11.60 5.79
N ALA A 117 8.00 12.53 6.03
CA ALA A 117 8.09 13.46 7.16
C ALA A 117 8.15 12.72 8.51
N VAL A 118 7.31 11.69 8.71
CA VAL A 118 7.35 10.87 9.93
C VAL A 118 8.71 10.19 10.10
N ILE A 119 9.31 9.67 9.02
CA ILE A 119 10.67 9.11 9.07
C ILE A 119 11.68 10.18 9.49
N TYR A 120 11.61 11.37 8.91
CA TYR A 120 12.51 12.47 9.25
C TYR A 120 12.32 12.98 10.67
N ILE A 121 11.09 12.99 11.20
CA ILE A 121 10.83 13.28 12.62
C ILE A 121 11.50 12.23 13.51
N LYS A 122 11.29 10.94 13.22
CA LYS A 122 11.86 9.84 14.01
C LYS A 122 13.39 9.80 13.97
N THR A 123 13.98 10.22 12.85
CA THR A 123 15.44 10.31 12.65
C THR A 123 16.03 11.69 12.94
N LYS A 124 15.25 12.60 13.54
CA LYS A 124 15.67 13.95 13.96
C LYS A 124 16.18 14.87 12.83
N GLN A 125 15.74 14.63 11.60
CA GLN A 125 16.04 15.44 10.43
C GLN A 125 14.98 16.54 10.24
N TRP A 126 14.95 17.50 11.17
CA TRP A 126 13.85 18.45 11.32
C TRP A 126 13.57 19.30 10.08
N ASP A 127 14.61 19.83 9.43
CA ASP A 127 14.43 20.68 8.23
C ASP A 127 13.77 19.90 7.08
N LYS A 128 14.14 18.63 6.91
CA LYS A 128 13.54 17.76 5.89
C LYS A 128 12.10 17.40 6.26
N ALA A 129 11.83 17.14 7.53
CA ALA A 129 10.49 16.89 8.02
C ALA A 129 9.55 18.08 7.75
N ASP A 130 9.98 19.30 8.08
CA ASP A 130 9.16 20.50 7.85
C ASP A 130 8.92 20.77 6.36
N ALA A 131 9.92 20.55 5.51
CA ALA A 131 9.76 20.66 4.06
C ALA A 131 8.70 19.68 3.52
N ASP A 132 8.75 18.42 3.93
CA ASP A 132 7.78 17.41 3.52
C ASP A 132 6.39 17.67 4.12
N LEU A 133 6.29 18.14 5.37
CA LEU A 133 5.02 18.52 5.98
C LEU A 133 4.35 19.65 5.20
N LYS A 134 5.09 20.73 4.89
CA LYS A 134 4.60 21.84 4.08
C LYS A 134 4.13 21.38 2.71
N LYS A 135 4.89 20.49 2.05
CA LYS A 135 4.51 19.94 0.75
C LYS A 135 3.23 19.11 0.86
N GLY A 136 3.14 18.19 1.82
CA GLY A 136 1.95 17.35 2.04
C GLY A 136 0.70 18.18 2.38
N GLU A 137 0.83 19.19 3.25
CA GLU A 137 -0.25 20.10 3.62
C GLU A 137 -0.72 20.94 2.43
N SER A 138 0.19 21.39 1.56
CA SER A 138 -0.20 22.11 0.34
C SER A 138 -1.01 21.25 -0.64
N LEU A 139 -0.76 19.94 -0.65
CA LEU A 139 -1.45 18.97 -1.50
C LEU A 139 -2.79 18.52 -0.91
N ASN A 140 -2.89 18.39 0.41
CA ASN A 140 -4.12 18.05 1.11
C ASN A 140 -4.21 18.70 2.50
N PRO A 141 -4.70 19.96 2.58
CA PRO A 141 -4.81 20.69 3.84
C PRO A 141 -5.77 20.05 4.86
N GLY A 142 -6.71 19.22 4.39
CA GLY A 142 -7.74 18.59 5.21
C GLY A 142 -7.34 17.24 5.81
N ALA A 143 -6.19 16.68 5.43
CA ALA A 143 -5.76 15.37 5.89
C ALA A 143 -5.50 15.35 7.40
N HIS A 144 -6.29 14.59 8.15
CA HIS A 144 -6.10 14.45 9.60
C HIS A 144 -4.70 13.93 9.95
N THR A 145 -4.19 12.95 9.21
CA THR A 145 -2.84 12.38 9.43
C THR A 145 -1.73 13.41 9.22
N MET A 146 -1.90 14.38 8.30
CA MET A 146 -0.93 15.49 8.16
C MET A 146 -0.89 16.35 9.42
N LYS A 147 -2.06 16.64 10.01
CA LYS A 147 -2.15 17.40 11.27
C LYS A 147 -1.50 16.65 12.43
N VAL A 148 -1.69 15.32 12.48
CA VAL A 148 -1.03 14.45 13.47
C VAL A 148 0.50 14.50 13.28
N ALA A 149 1.00 14.32 12.05
CA ALA A 149 2.43 14.40 11.78
C ALA A 149 3.01 15.80 12.09
N ARG A 150 2.25 16.86 11.82
CA ARG A 150 2.61 18.23 12.19
C ARG A 150 2.69 18.42 13.71
N ALA A 151 1.73 17.89 14.46
CA ALA A 151 1.76 17.92 15.93
C ALA A 151 2.98 17.16 16.47
N MET A 152 3.24 15.95 15.97
CA MET A 152 4.44 15.17 16.31
C MET A 152 5.74 15.95 16.05
N TYR A 153 5.82 16.66 14.92
CA TYR A 153 6.96 17.52 14.61
C TYR A 153 7.09 18.65 15.62
N MET A 154 6.00 19.37 15.92
CA MET A 154 6.02 20.51 16.84
C MET A 154 6.42 20.10 18.26
N ASP A 155 5.91 18.98 18.75
CA ASP A 155 6.29 18.42 20.06
C ASP A 155 7.79 18.06 20.10
N ALA A 156 8.34 17.58 18.97
CA ALA A 156 9.75 17.21 18.87
C ALA A 156 10.69 18.43 18.78
N VAL A 157 10.28 19.52 18.12
CA VAL A 157 11.12 20.71 17.93
C VAL A 157 10.89 21.82 18.95
N HIS A 158 9.74 21.84 19.62
CA HIS A 158 9.37 22.79 20.68
C HIS A 158 8.89 22.02 21.92
N PRO A 159 9.76 21.27 22.61
CA PRO A 159 9.36 20.53 23.80
C PRO A 159 8.83 21.51 24.86
N VAL A 160 7.60 21.31 25.30
CA VAL A 160 7.03 22.08 26.41
C VAL A 160 7.76 21.66 27.68
N ALA A 161 8.72 22.47 28.14
CA ALA A 161 9.28 22.31 29.47
C ALA A 161 8.18 22.70 30.49
N PRO A 162 7.83 21.85 31.46
CA PRO A 162 6.91 22.25 32.51
C PRO A 162 7.57 23.35 33.33
N GLU A 163 7.02 24.56 33.26
CA GLU A 163 7.39 25.64 34.17
C GLU A 163 6.69 25.34 35.51
N ILE A 164 7.43 24.75 36.45
CA ILE A 164 6.93 24.47 37.80
C ILE A 164 6.94 25.79 38.57
N GLU A 165 5.83 26.52 38.53
CA GLU A 165 5.60 27.62 39.46
C GLU A 165 5.25 27.03 40.84
N ILE A 166 6.22 27.05 41.76
CA ILE A 166 6.00 26.68 43.16
C ILE A 166 5.21 27.82 43.81
N ASP A 167 3.90 27.63 44.03
CA ASP A 167 3.07 28.59 44.76
C ASP A 167 3.36 28.52 46.27
N ASP A 168 4.33 29.33 46.70
CA ASP A 168 4.76 29.45 48.10
C ASP A 168 3.69 30.06 49.04
N ARG A 169 2.52 30.48 48.55
CA ARG A 169 1.49 31.13 49.39
C ARG A 169 0.91 30.22 50.48
N LYS A 170 1.07 28.89 50.37
CA LYS A 170 0.58 27.94 51.38
C LYS A 170 1.52 27.70 52.56
N SER A 171 2.76 28.21 52.57
CA SER A 171 3.70 27.93 53.68
C SER A 171 3.58 28.89 54.88
N LYS A 172 2.92 30.06 54.71
CA LYS A 172 2.93 31.14 55.73
C LYS A 172 1.78 31.14 56.75
N THR A 173 0.86 30.16 56.73
CA THR A 173 -0.36 30.22 57.57
C THR A 173 -0.34 29.39 58.86
N ASN A 174 0.79 28.82 59.26
CA ASN A 174 0.89 27.94 60.44
C ASN A 174 1.80 28.47 61.58
N GLU A 175 1.92 29.79 61.77
CA GLU A 175 2.49 30.30 63.03
C GLU A 175 1.39 30.43 64.11
N PRO A 176 1.48 29.71 65.23
CA PRO A 176 0.54 29.87 66.33
C PRO A 176 0.71 31.25 66.98
N PRO A 177 -0.38 31.87 67.49
CA PRO A 177 -0.33 33.22 68.02
C PRO A 177 0.59 33.32 69.24
N GLN A 178 1.50 34.30 69.23
CA GLN A 178 2.31 34.64 70.38
C GLN A 178 1.41 35.26 71.47
N LEU A 179 1.30 34.56 72.60
CA LEU A 179 0.61 35.04 73.80
C LEU A 179 1.49 36.11 74.48
N LEU A 180 0.93 37.31 74.64
CA LEU A 180 1.43 38.38 75.51
C LEU A 180 0.95 38.16 76.95
#